data_AF-A0AA36CM12-F1
#
_entry.id   AF-A0AA36CM12-F1
#
_cell.length_a   1.000
_cell.length_b   1.000
_cell.length_c   1.000
_cell.angle_alpha   90.00
_cell.angle_beta   90.00
_cell.angle_gamma   90.00
#
_symmetry.space_group_name_H-M   'P 1'
#
loop_
_entity.id
_entity.type
_entity.pdbx_description
1 polymer ?
#
loop_
_entity_poly.entity_id
_entity_poly.type
_entity_poly.pdbx_seq_one_letter_code
_entity_poly.pdbx_strand_id
1 'polypeptide(L)'
;MVQLSTYLHKEVISLFKEIKISPEEYALMKMICFFSTTAILTQKSVNVVQRARVKYEQLLMEYIVEAYPDLNREERQMRMVKIASANRHFLQLGILDNAYITKMFSLNMANLRKQYILICT
;
A
#
# COMPACT_ATOMS: atom_id res chain seq x y z
N MET A 1 6.94 -15.79 -5.35
CA MET A 1 5.85 -16.25 -4.46
C MET A 1 6.24 -16.13 -2.98
N VAL A 2 7.31 -16.81 -2.52
CA VAL A 2 7.74 -16.77 -1.09
C VAL A 2 8.05 -15.35 -0.59
N GLN A 3 8.78 -14.52 -1.36
CA GLN A 3 9.13 -13.16 -0.93
C GLN A 3 7.93 -12.22 -0.76
N LEU A 4 6.98 -12.20 -1.72
CA LEU A 4 5.79 -11.34 -1.64
C LEU A 4 4.90 -11.72 -0.45
N SER A 5 4.57 -13.01 -0.34
CA SER A 5 3.76 -13.53 0.78
C SER A 5 4.46 -13.28 2.13
N THR A 6 5.76 -13.56 2.21
CA THR A 6 6.54 -13.33 3.44
C THR A 6 6.54 -11.86 3.84
N TYR A 7 6.74 -10.94 2.89
CA TYR A 7 6.71 -9.51 3.17
C TYR A 7 5.33 -9.04 3.63
N LEU A 8 4.26 -9.51 2.97
CA LEU A 8 2.89 -9.15 3.33
C LEU A 8 2.53 -9.62 4.75
N HIS A 9 2.92 -10.85 5.11
CA HIS A 9 2.68 -11.37 6.46
C HIS A 9 3.53 -10.70 7.53
N LYS A 10 4.83 -10.52 7.29
CA LYS A 10 5.77 -10.00 8.30
C LYS A 10 5.66 -8.51 8.52
N GLU A 11 5.46 -7.74 7.45
CA GLU A 11 5.53 -6.29 7.54
C GLU A 11 4.12 -5.68 7.64
N VAL A 12 3.20 -6.06 6.73
CA VAL A 12 1.89 -5.41 6.62
C VAL A 12 0.89 -5.94 7.65
N ILE A 13 0.71 -7.27 7.68
CA ILE A 13 -0.24 -7.88 8.62
C ILE A 13 0.22 -7.69 10.06
N SER A 14 1.53 -7.76 10.33
CA SER A 14 2.07 -7.52 11.67
C SER A 14 1.78 -6.09 12.14
N LEU A 15 2.03 -5.08 11.29
CA LEU A 15 1.72 -3.68 11.60
C LEU A 15 0.23 -3.50 11.90
N PHE A 16 -0.66 -4.04 11.06
CA PHE A 16 -2.11 -3.91 11.24
C PHE A 16 -2.60 -4.57 12.54
N LYS A 17 -2.00 -5.70 12.91
CA LYS A 17 -2.28 -6.36 14.19
C LYS A 17 -1.75 -5.54 15.37
N GLU A 18 -0.55 -4.99 15.25
CA GLU A 18 0.07 -4.17 16.29
C GLU A 18 -0.78 -2.94 16.61
N ILE A 19 -1.24 -2.22 15.58
CA ILE A 19 -2.07 -1.03 15.78
C ILE A 19 -3.55 -1.34 15.97
N LYS A 20 -3.98 -2.59 15.79
CA LYS A 20 -5.39 -2.99 15.77
C LYS A 20 -6.21 -2.06 14.88
N ILE A 21 -5.81 -1.97 13.61
CA ILE A 21 -6.41 -1.02 12.66
C ILE A 21 -7.92 -1.28 12.53
N SER A 22 -8.74 -0.24 12.63
CA SER A 22 -10.18 -0.35 12.40
C SER A 22 -10.51 -0.36 10.90
N PRO A 23 -11.69 -0.85 10.49
CA PRO A 23 -12.13 -0.77 9.10
C PRO A 23 -12.13 0.65 8.54
N GLU A 24 -12.52 1.64 9.34
CA GLU A 24 -12.58 3.06 9.01
C GLU A 24 -11.17 3.64 8.82
N GLU A 25 -10.25 3.36 9.75
CA GLU A 25 -8.85 3.75 9.62
C GLU A 25 -8.21 3.14 8.39
N TYR A 26 -8.49 1.87 8.13
CA TYR A 26 -8.01 1.18 6.93
C TYR A 26 -8.58 1.79 5.65
N ALA A 27 -9.86 2.17 5.65
CA ALA A 27 -10.47 2.86 4.51
C ALA A 27 -9.83 4.23 4.26
N LEU A 28 -9.66 5.05 5.29
CA LEU A 28 -9.02 6.37 5.19
C LEU A 28 -7.55 6.26 4.78
N MET A 29 -6.81 5.30 5.34
CA MET A 29 -5.44 4.98 4.95
C MET A 29 -5.35 4.65 3.46
N LYS A 30 -6.26 3.83 2.91
CA LYS A 30 -6.30 3.55 1.46
C LYS A 30 -6.50 4.82 0.63
N MET A 31 -7.33 5.76 1.08
CA MET A 31 -7.52 7.03 0.38
C MET A 31 -6.23 7.86 0.41
N ILE A 32 -5.54 7.91 1.55
CA ILE A 32 -4.24 8.59 1.68
C ILE A 32 -3.19 7.93 0.77
N CYS A 33 -3.12 6.58 0.75
CA CYS A 33 -2.26 5.82 -0.16
C CYS A 33 -2.54 6.20 -1.62
N PHE A 34 -3.81 6.22 -2.03
CA PHE A 34 -4.23 6.49 -3.41
C PHE A 34 -3.79 7.88 -3.88
N PHE A 35 -3.94 8.90 -3.03
CA PHE A 35 -3.48 10.26 -3.33
C PHE A 35 -1.99 10.49 -3.03
N SER A 36 -1.24 9.46 -2.61
CA SER A 36 0.22 9.49 -2.49
C SER A 36 0.92 8.95 -3.75
N THR A 37 0.21 8.88 -4.87
CA THR A 37 0.67 8.33 -6.14
C THR A 37 1.95 8.99 -6.67
N THR A 38 2.80 8.18 -7.30
CA THR A 38 4.01 8.61 -8.04
C THR A 38 3.73 8.89 -9.52
N ALA A 39 2.45 8.89 -9.93
CA ALA A 39 2.08 9.17 -11.32
C ALA A 39 2.59 10.55 -11.77
N ILE A 40 3.05 10.61 -13.02
CA ILE A 40 3.44 11.87 -13.66
C ILE A 40 2.17 12.66 -13.91
N LEU A 41 1.97 13.73 -13.14
CA LEU A 41 0.82 14.61 -13.20
C LEU A 41 1.23 16.03 -13.61
N THR A 42 0.32 16.76 -14.24
CA THR A 42 0.50 18.20 -14.42
C THR A 42 0.51 18.92 -13.07
N GLN A 43 1.16 20.08 -12.97
CA GLN A 43 1.21 20.85 -11.72
C GLN A 43 -0.19 21.17 -11.15
N LYS A 44 -1.16 21.45 -12.04
CA LYS A 44 -2.56 21.69 -11.64
C LYS A 44 -3.17 20.45 -11.00
N SER A 45 -2.93 19.27 -11.57
CA SER A 45 -3.42 17.99 -11.03
C SER A 45 -2.72 17.60 -9.74
N VAL A 46 -1.41 17.87 -9.60
CA VAL A 46 -0.65 17.67 -8.35
C VAL A 46 -1.30 18.43 -7.20
N ASN A 47 -1.67 19.70 -7.41
CA ASN A 47 -2.31 20.51 -6.37
C ASN A 47 -3.67 19.94 -5.94
N VAL A 48 -4.44 19.36 -6.87
CA VAL A 48 -5.73 18.71 -6.55
C VAL A 48 -5.50 17.46 -5.71
N VAL A 49 -4.57 16.60 -6.13
CA VAL A 49 -4.21 15.36 -5.42
C VAL A 49 -3.69 15.66 -4.02
N GLN A 50 -2.82 16.67 -3.88
CA GLN A 50 -2.28 17.05 -2.58
C GLN A 50 -3.37 17.56 -1.63
N ARG A 51 -4.32 18.37 -2.11
CA ARG A 51 -5.45 18.81 -1.28
C ARG A 51 -6.35 17.64 -0.87
N ALA A 52 -6.60 16.69 -1.77
CA ALA A 52 -7.37 15.49 -1.43
C ALA A 52 -6.65 14.67 -0.35
N ARG A 53 -5.34 14.45 -0.50
CA ARG A 53 -4.52 13.76 0.50
C ARG A 53 -4.61 14.43 1.88
N VAL A 54 -4.38 15.74 1.94
CA VAL A 54 -4.45 16.52 3.20
C VAL A 54 -5.82 16.38 3.86
N LYS A 55 -6.91 16.43 3.07
CA LYS A 55 -8.27 16.27 3.60
C LYS A 55 -8.50 14.90 4.23
N TYR A 56 -7.99 13.82 3.63
CA TYR A 56 -8.10 12.48 4.21
C TYR A 56 -7.16 12.29 5.41
N GLU A 57 -5.99 12.93 5.44
CA GLU A 57 -5.11 12.93 6.62
C GLU A 57 -5.77 13.65 7.81
N GLN A 58 -6.45 14.77 7.56
CA GLN A 58 -7.23 15.49 8.58
C GLN A 58 -8.40 14.64 9.09
N LEU A 59 -9.17 14.05 8.19
CA LEU A 59 -10.30 13.20 8.53
C LEU A 59 -9.87 11.98 9.36
N LEU A 60 -8.72 11.39 9.06
CA LEU A 60 -8.15 10.32 9.88
C LEU A 60 -7.76 10.79 11.28
N MET A 61 -7.18 11.99 11.40
CA MET A 61 -6.86 12.56 12.70
C MET A 61 -8.11 12.85 13.53
N GLU A 62 -9.14 13.44 12.92
CA GLU A 62 -10.44 13.68 13.56
C GLU A 62 -11.06 12.37 14.03
N TYR A 63 -11.10 11.35 13.16
CA TYR A 63 -11.58 10.03 13.52
C TYR A 63 -10.81 9.42 14.70
N ILE A 64 -9.48 9.52 14.72
CA ILE A 64 -8.67 8.99 15.83
C ILE A 64 -8.95 9.72 17.13
N VAL A 65 -9.15 11.05 17.08
CA VAL A 65 -9.49 11.85 18.27
C VAL A 65 -10.84 11.43 18.85
N GLU A 66 -11.83 11.16 18.00
CA GLU A 66 -13.17 10.75 18.41
C GLU A 66 -13.25 9.29 18.84
N ALA A 67 -12.64 8.37 18.10
CA ALA A 67 -12.70 6.93 18.35
C ALA A 67 -11.83 6.46 19.52
N TYR A 68 -10.80 7.24 19.88
CA TYR A 68 -9.86 6.92 20.94
C TYR A 68 -9.67 8.10 21.90
N PRO A 69 -10.71 8.48 22.66
CA PRO A 69 -10.66 9.63 23.58
C PRO A 69 -9.63 9.44 24.71
N ASP A 70 -9.32 8.19 25.06
CA ASP A 70 -8.37 7.83 26.11
C ASP A 70 -6.90 8.06 25.70
N LEU A 71 -6.61 8.19 24.39
CA LEU A 71 -5.26 8.42 23.92
C LEU A 71 -4.85 9.87 24.10
N ASN A 72 -3.67 10.08 24.66
CA ASN A 72 -3.06 11.40 24.74
C ASN A 72 -2.58 11.88 23.35
N ARG A 73 -2.11 13.13 23.26
CA ARG A 73 -1.67 13.73 21.99
C ARG A 73 -0.53 12.96 21.33
N GLU A 74 0.45 12.51 22.11
CA GLU A 74 1.62 11.80 21.59
C GLU A 74 1.25 10.40 21.07
N GLU A 75 0.36 9.71 21.77
CA GLU A 75 -0.15 8.40 21.36
C GLU A 75 -0.97 8.48 20.07
N ARG A 76 -1.82 9.50 19.92
CA ARG A 76 -2.56 9.76 18.68
C ARG A 76 -1.62 10.09 17.52
N GLN A 77 -0.60 10.91 17.76
CA GLN A 77 0.42 11.22 16.76
C GLN A 77 1.20 9.97 16.35
N MET A 78 1.59 9.12 17.31
CA MET A 78 2.27 7.87 17.06
C MET A 78 1.40 6.93 16.21
N ARG A 79 0.10 6.83 16.53
CA ARG A 79 -0.86 6.05 15.74
C ARG A 79 -0.94 6.55 14.30
N MET A 80 -1.03 7.87 14.09
CA MET A 80 -1.00 8.48 12.76
C MET A 80 0.28 8.14 11.99
N VAL A 81 1.44 8.20 12.65
CA VAL A 81 2.73 7.83 12.04
C VAL A 81 2.76 6.36 11.64
N LYS A 82 2.23 5.46 12.48
CA LYS A 82 2.14 4.03 12.17
C LYS A 82 1.15 3.72 11.04
N ILE A 83 0.03 4.43 10.96
CA ILE A 83 -0.90 4.28 9.82
C ILE A 83 -0.26 4.82 8.54
N ALA A 84 0.40 5.97 8.60
CA ALA A 84 1.09 6.56 7.46
C ALA A 84 2.28 5.71 6.97
N SER A 85 2.93 4.95 7.86
CA SER A 85 4.02 4.05 7.46
C SER A 85 3.54 2.93 6.53
N ALA A 86 2.25 2.57 6.58
CA ALA A 86 1.66 1.61 5.66
C ALA A 86 1.82 2.01 4.19
N ASN A 87 1.84 3.31 3.85
CA ASN A 87 2.10 3.79 2.50
C ASN A 87 3.41 3.22 1.92
N ARG A 88 4.47 3.16 2.74
CA ARG A 88 5.77 2.62 2.31
C ARG A 88 5.67 1.14 2.01
N HIS A 89 4.93 0.40 2.82
CA HIS A 89 4.71 -1.03 2.59
C HIS A 89 3.88 -1.28 1.33
N PHE A 90 2.83 -0.50 1.06
CA PHE A 90 2.04 -0.65 -0.17
C PHE A 90 2.83 -0.32 -1.44
N LEU A 91 3.71 0.69 -1.40
CA LEU A 91 4.63 0.97 -2.49
C LEU A 91 5.57 -0.22 -2.75
N GLN A 92 6.17 -0.76 -1.68
CA GLN A 92 7.05 -1.92 -1.78
C GLN A 92 6.31 -3.17 -2.30
N LEU A 93 5.06 -3.39 -1.85
CA LEU A 93 4.21 -4.48 -2.34
C LEU A 93 3.96 -4.35 -3.84
N GLY A 94 3.67 -3.15 -4.35
CA GLY A 94 3.51 -2.92 -5.79
C GLY A 94 4.76 -3.28 -6.60
N ILE A 95 5.95 -2.94 -6.09
CA ILE A 95 7.22 -3.32 -6.74
C ILE A 95 7.39 -4.84 -6.75
N LEU A 96 7.18 -5.50 -5.61
CA LEU A 96 7.32 -6.95 -5.48
C LEU A 96 6.31 -7.71 -6.35
N ASP A 97 5.08 -7.21 -6.44
CA ASP A 97 4.02 -7.79 -7.26
C ASP A 97 4.33 -7.66 -8.75
N ASN A 98 4.74 -6.47 -9.20
CA ASN A 98 5.18 -6.25 -10.59
C ASN A 98 6.37 -7.14 -10.97
N ALA A 99 7.36 -7.29 -10.08
CA ALA A 99 8.49 -8.19 -10.30
C ALA A 99 8.05 -9.66 -10.39
N TYR A 100 7.12 -10.07 -9.53
CA TYR A 100 6.54 -11.42 -9.57
C TYR A 100 5.80 -11.69 -10.88
N ILE A 101 4.91 -10.78 -11.29
CA ILE A 101 4.16 -10.86 -12.55
C ILE A 101 5.12 -10.96 -13.73
N THR A 102 6.14 -10.09 -13.78
CA THR A 102 7.16 -10.10 -14.85
C THR A 102 7.90 -11.43 -14.94
N LYS A 103 8.27 -12.02 -13.79
CA LYS A 103 8.90 -13.34 -13.72
C LYS A 103 7.97 -14.44 -14.25
N MET A 104 6.70 -14.42 -13.86
CA MET A 104 5.71 -15.41 -14.32
C MET A 104 5.49 -15.33 -15.82
N PHE A 105 5.33 -14.12 -16.38
CA PHE A 105 5.23 -13.92 -17.83
C PHE A 105 6.46 -14.47 -18.56
N SER A 106 7.66 -14.19 -18.04
CA SER A 106 8.91 -14.65 -18.66
C SER A 106 9.03 -16.17 -18.69
N LEU A 107 8.66 -16.85 -17.59
CA LEU A 107 8.66 -18.32 -17.51
C LEU A 107 7.63 -18.95 -18.45
N ASN A 108 6.41 -18.39 -18.51
CA ASN A 108 5.36 -18.88 -19.39
C ASN A 108 5.75 -18.75 -20.87
N MET A 109 6.34 -17.61 -21.26
CA MET A 109 6.84 -17.40 -22.62
C MET A 109 7.97 -18.38 -22.98
N ALA A 110 8.87 -18.67 -22.04
CA ALA A 110 9.93 -19.65 -22.26
C ALA A 110 9.36 -21.08 -22.44
N ASN A 111 8.36 -21.46 -21.66
CA ASN A 111 7.71 -22.76 -21.77
C ASN A 111 6.92 -22.92 -23.09
N LEU A 112 6.21 -21.88 -23.52
CA LEU A 112 5.54 -21.86 -24.82
C LEU A 112 6.55 -22.04 -25.96
N ARG A 113 7.67 -21.30 -25.94
CA ARG A 113 8.72 -21.45 -26.95
C ARG A 113 9.28 -22.88 -27.01
N LYS A 114 9.49 -23.52 -25.86
CA LYS A 114 9.94 -24.93 -25.81
C LYS A 114 8.91 -25.89 -26.42
N GLN A 115 7.62 -25.69 -26.17
CA GLN A 115 6.56 -26.50 -26.79
C GLN A 115 6.52 -26.33 -28.31
N TYR A 116 6.62 -25.10 -28.83
CA TYR A 116 6.67 -24.88 -30.28
C TYR A 116 7.88 -25.53 -30.95
N ILE A 117 9.05 -25.54 -30.29
CA ILE A 117 10.24 -26.22 -30.82
C ILE A 117 10.01 -27.74 -30.84
N LEU A 118 9.42 -28.32 -29.79
CA LEU A 118 9.13 -29.76 -29.70
C LEU A 118 8.04 -30.26 -30.66
N ILE A 119 7.15 -29.38 -31.12
CA ILE A 119 6.11 -29.73 -32.11
C ILE A 119 6.65 -29.65 -33.55
N CYS A 120 7.72 -28.87 -33.77
CA CYS A 120 8.31 -28.62 -35.08
C CYS A 120 9.56 -29.48 -35.39
N THR A 121 9.89 -30.44 -34.53
CA THR A 121 10.98 -31.44 -34.70
C THR A 121 10.42 -32.83 -34.59
#